data_AF-A0A167D7F1-F1
#
_entry.id   AF-A0A167D7F1-F1
#
_cell.length_a   1.000
_cell.length_b   1.000
_cell.length_c   1.000
_cell.angle_alpha   90.00
_cell.angle_beta   90.00
_cell.angle_gamma   90.00
#
_symmetry.space_group_name_H-M   'P 1'
#
loop_
_entity.id
_entity.type
_entity.pdbx_description
1 polymer ?
#
loop_
_entity_poly.entity_id
_entity_poly.type
_entity_poly.pdbx_seq_one_letter_code
_entity_poly.pdbx_strand_id
1 'polypeptide(L)'
;MSCHHLHDGPYYAHLIQTNKNNGAGDWHRWIVAAASREDMKTFFRGLQKYSKTSGATITEVHPTNLAWWTFSSPDGYYVRSLVIAIYRLNPSWYNNIQELTDSFGKITVTVLDDAGGRNWPIFPTQDVSLKDF
;
A
#
# COMPACT_ATOMS: atom_id res chain seq x y z
N MET A 1 -30.42 -11.42 12.06
CA MET A 1 -29.60 -11.58 10.84
C MET A 1 -29.25 -10.18 10.36
N SER A 2 -28.02 -9.72 10.60
CA SER A 2 -27.56 -8.44 10.06
C SER A 2 -27.02 -8.68 8.66
N CYS A 3 -27.64 -8.05 7.68
CA CYS A 3 -27.16 -8.05 6.29
C CYS A 3 -25.89 -7.21 6.27
N HIS A 4 -24.71 -7.85 6.25
CA HIS A 4 -23.47 -7.17 5.95
C HIS A 4 -23.55 -6.72 4.49
N HIS A 5 -23.91 -5.46 4.26
CA HIS A 5 -23.61 -4.81 3.01
C HIS A 5 -22.10 -4.94 2.80
N LEU A 6 -21.69 -5.76 1.83
CA LEU A 6 -20.38 -5.60 1.22
C LEU A 6 -20.35 -4.14 0.76
N HIS A 7 -19.58 -3.32 1.45
CA HIS A 7 -19.38 -1.94 1.04
C HIS A 7 -18.57 -1.99 -0.26
N ASP A 8 -19.26 -1.86 -1.41
CA ASP A 8 -18.69 -1.56 -2.73
C ASP A 8 -18.12 -0.12 -2.78
N GLY A 9 -17.64 0.37 -1.64
CA GLY A 9 -17.11 1.70 -1.46
C GLY A 9 -15.58 1.67 -1.41
N PRO A 10 -14.97 2.86 -1.44
CA PRO A 10 -13.53 2.98 -1.35
C PRO A 10 -13.01 2.35 -0.04
N TYR A 11 -11.87 1.69 -0.15
CA TYR A 11 -11.19 1.03 0.96
C TYR A 11 -9.85 1.72 1.23
N TYR A 12 -9.50 1.95 2.49
CA TYR A 12 -8.32 2.73 2.84
C TYR A 12 -7.32 1.91 3.66
N ALA A 13 -6.03 2.16 3.48
CA ALA A 13 -5.00 1.53 4.29
C ALA A 13 -3.83 2.48 4.55
N HIS A 14 -3.21 2.33 5.71
CA HIS A 14 -1.91 2.91 5.98
C HIS A 14 -0.81 1.98 5.47
N LEU A 15 0.24 2.55 4.89
CA LEU A 15 1.47 1.86 4.51
C LEU A 15 2.66 2.63 5.09
N ILE A 16 3.40 1.99 6.00
CA ILE A 16 4.35 2.68 6.89
C ILE A 16 5.74 2.08 6.74
N GLN A 17 6.76 2.94 6.57
CA GLN A 17 8.13 2.46 6.50
C GLN A 17 8.68 2.06 7.88
N THR A 18 9.50 1.02 7.90
CA THR A 18 10.14 0.47 9.10
C THR A 18 11.67 0.46 9.04
N ASN A 19 12.28 0.95 7.95
CA ASN A 19 13.73 1.04 7.85
C ASN A 19 14.31 1.95 8.96
N LYS A 20 15.18 1.37 9.79
CA LYS A 20 15.79 2.01 10.97
C LYS A 20 16.85 3.05 10.64
N ASN A 21 17.35 3.06 9.39
CA ASN A 21 18.33 4.04 8.95
C ASN A 21 17.68 5.42 8.69
N ASN A 22 16.35 5.48 8.62
CA ASN A 22 15.62 6.74 8.53
C ASN A 22 15.44 7.34 9.93
N GLY A 23 15.66 8.64 10.04
CA GLY A 23 15.48 9.37 11.30
C GLY A 23 14.04 9.32 11.80
N ALA A 24 13.85 9.53 13.11
CA ALA A 24 12.52 9.74 13.67
C ALA A 24 11.91 11.03 13.09
N GLY A 25 10.97 10.89 12.16
CA GLY A 25 10.43 11.99 11.36
C GLY A 25 10.32 11.66 9.88
N ASP A 26 11.25 10.87 9.33
CA ASP A 26 11.27 10.47 7.91
C ASP A 26 10.63 9.10 7.73
N TRP A 27 9.41 8.97 8.25
CA TRP A 27 8.71 7.69 8.29
C TRP A 27 8.05 7.33 6.97
N HIS A 28 8.01 8.27 6.01
CA HIS A 28 7.41 8.09 4.69
C HIS A 28 6.10 7.32 4.81
N ARG A 29 5.14 7.94 5.50
CA ARG A 29 3.83 7.36 5.74
C ARG A 29 2.99 7.54 4.49
N TRP A 30 2.36 6.47 4.02
CA TRP A 30 1.52 6.50 2.84
C TRP A 30 0.08 6.13 3.21
N ILE A 31 -0.85 6.74 2.49
CA ILE A 31 -2.23 6.28 2.39
C ILE A 31 -2.38 5.56 1.07
N VAL A 32 -2.95 4.37 1.12
CA VAL A 32 -3.45 3.65 -0.04
C VAL A 32 -4.97 3.77 -0.02
N ALA A 33 -5.55 4.32 -1.07
CA ALA A 33 -6.99 4.33 -1.31
C ALA A 33 -7.29 3.42 -2.50
N ALA A 34 -8.20 2.48 -2.32
CA ALA A 34 -8.62 1.52 -3.33
C ALA A 34 -10.09 1.73 -3.66
N ALA A 35 -10.49 1.43 -4.90
CA ALA A 35 -11.89 1.47 -5.31
C ALA A 35 -12.76 0.45 -4.56
N SER A 36 -12.16 -0.67 -4.12
CA SER A 36 -12.81 -1.71 -3.33
C SER A 36 -11.82 -2.42 -2.40
N ARG A 37 -12.36 -3.23 -1.48
CA ARG A 37 -11.56 -4.12 -0.63
C ARG A 37 -10.74 -5.12 -1.44
N GLU A 38 -11.30 -5.69 -2.52
CA GLU A 38 -10.58 -6.67 -3.36
C GLU A 38 -9.45 -6.00 -4.17
N ASP A 39 -9.63 -4.75 -4.60
CA ASP A 39 -8.55 -3.99 -5.23
C ASP A 39 -7.42 -3.72 -4.25
N MET A 40 -7.74 -3.40 -2.99
CA MET A 40 -6.72 -3.27 -1.93
C MET A 40 -5.92 -4.55 -1.74
N LYS A 41 -6.60 -5.70 -1.70
CA LYS A 41 -5.92 -7.00 -1.59
C LYS A 41 -5.04 -7.27 -2.80
N THR A 42 -5.54 -7.00 -4.00
CA THR A 42 -4.80 -7.17 -5.25
C THR A 42 -3.51 -6.37 -5.20
N PHE A 43 -3.59 -5.08 -4.86
CA PHE A 43 -2.41 -4.23 -4.72
C PHE A 43 -1.39 -4.77 -3.71
N PHE A 44 -1.83 -5.12 -2.49
CA PHE A 44 -0.90 -5.59 -1.46
C PHE A 44 -0.33 -6.98 -1.74
N ARG A 45 -1.08 -7.89 -2.38
CA ARG A 45 -0.53 -9.15 -2.90
C ARG A 45 0.56 -8.87 -3.94
N GLY A 46 0.32 -7.92 -4.85
CA GLY A 46 1.32 -7.46 -5.81
C GLY A 46 2.56 -6.89 -5.13
N LEU A 47 2.37 -6.05 -4.11
CA LEU A 47 3.46 -5.43 -3.36
C LEU A 47 4.31 -6.48 -2.61
N GLN A 48 3.66 -7.50 -2.02
CA GLN A 48 4.35 -8.63 -1.39
C GLN A 48 5.09 -9.53 -2.38
N LYS A 49 4.58 -9.68 -3.61
CA LYS A 49 5.32 -10.39 -4.66
C LYS A 49 6.54 -9.58 -5.08
N TYR A 50 6.38 -8.26 -5.27
CA TYR A 50 7.46 -7.36 -5.64
C TYR A 50 8.56 -7.39 -4.59
N SER A 51 8.18 -7.37 -3.30
CA SER A 51 9.14 -7.40 -2.20
C SER A 51 10.02 -8.65 -2.12
N LYS A 52 9.68 -9.69 -2.89
CA LYS A 52 10.42 -10.96 -2.96
C LYS A 52 11.24 -11.09 -4.25
N THR A 53 11.18 -10.13 -5.16
CA THR A 53 11.96 -10.17 -6.41
C THR A 53 13.41 -9.78 -6.17
N SER A 54 14.34 -10.34 -6.94
CA SER A 54 15.75 -9.92 -6.91
C SER A 54 15.87 -8.44 -7.29
N GLY A 55 16.56 -7.65 -6.47
CA GLY A 55 16.73 -6.21 -6.70
C GLY A 55 15.53 -5.34 -6.30
N ALA A 56 14.55 -5.90 -5.59
CA ALA A 56 13.42 -5.11 -5.08
C ALA A 56 13.90 -4.00 -4.14
N THR A 57 13.45 -2.78 -4.40
CA THR A 57 13.75 -1.61 -3.56
C THR A 57 12.84 -1.49 -2.35
N ILE A 58 11.67 -2.11 -2.39
CA ILE A 58 10.70 -2.20 -1.29
C ILE A 58 10.70 -3.65 -0.81
N THR A 59 11.00 -3.88 0.46
CA THR A 59 11.12 -5.20 1.08
C THR A 59 10.25 -5.30 2.33
N GLU A 60 10.19 -6.48 2.96
CA GLU A 60 9.51 -6.69 4.26
C GLU A 60 8.08 -6.15 4.32
N VAL A 61 7.28 -6.47 3.30
CA VAL A 61 5.89 -5.98 3.19
C VAL A 61 4.96 -6.88 4.01
N HIS A 62 4.50 -6.38 5.16
CA HIS A 62 3.73 -7.16 6.13
C HIS A 62 2.43 -6.45 6.54
N PRO A 63 1.31 -7.17 6.63
CA PRO A 63 0.10 -6.64 7.23
C PRO A 63 0.09 -6.81 8.75
N THR A 64 -0.35 -5.79 9.47
CA THR A 64 -0.90 -5.96 10.84
C THR A 64 -2.38 -6.35 10.75
N ASN A 65 -3.10 -5.69 9.84
CA ASN A 65 -4.46 -6.00 9.40
C ASN A 65 -4.63 -5.42 7.98
N LEU A 66 -5.77 -5.64 7.32
CA LEU A 66 -5.92 -5.22 5.92
C LEU A 66 -5.86 -3.68 5.72
N ALA A 67 -6.13 -2.89 6.77
CA ALA A 67 -6.04 -1.44 6.75
C ALA A 67 -4.69 -0.89 7.27
N TRP A 68 -3.75 -1.76 7.65
CA TRP A 68 -2.47 -1.35 8.24
C TRP A 68 -1.32 -2.25 7.79
N TRP A 69 -0.43 -1.66 7.00
CA TRP A 69 0.70 -2.34 6.36
C TRP A 69 2.01 -1.66 6.69
N THR A 70 3.06 -2.47 6.72
CA THR A 70 4.43 -2.00 6.87
C THR A 70 5.27 -2.44 5.68
N PHE A 71 6.35 -1.70 5.44
CA PHE A 71 7.40 -2.07 4.49
C PHE A 71 8.77 -1.61 5.00
N SER A 72 9.84 -2.11 4.41
CA SER A 72 11.19 -1.58 4.57
C SER A 72 11.72 -1.12 3.22
N SER A 73 12.44 -0.02 3.18
CA SER A 73 13.11 0.43 1.96
C SER A 73 14.28 1.36 2.30
N PRO A 74 15.40 1.34 1.55
CA PRO A 74 16.49 2.31 1.72
C PRO A 74 16.04 3.77 1.55
N ASP A 75 15.00 3.99 0.74
CA ASP A 75 14.35 5.29 0.55
C ASP A 75 12.83 5.08 0.50
N GLY A 76 12.09 5.70 1.42
CA GLY A 76 10.65 5.52 1.49
C GLY A 76 9.89 6.04 0.25
N TYR A 77 10.52 6.91 -0.55
CA TYR A 77 9.97 7.36 -1.84
C TYR A 77 9.98 6.29 -2.93
N TYR A 78 10.59 5.12 -2.73
CA TYR A 78 10.49 4.02 -3.69
C TYR A 78 9.04 3.54 -3.91
N VAL A 79 8.14 3.74 -2.93
CA VAL A 79 6.70 3.53 -3.11
C VAL A 79 6.14 4.43 -4.22
N ARG A 80 6.51 5.72 -4.23
CA ARG A 80 6.12 6.65 -5.31
C ARG A 80 6.67 6.21 -6.66
N SER A 81 7.93 5.76 -6.71
CA SER A 81 8.54 5.28 -7.95
C SER A 81 7.80 4.06 -8.51
N LEU A 82 7.41 3.12 -7.65
CA LEU A 82 6.58 1.98 -8.03
C LEU A 82 5.22 2.43 -8.59
N VAL A 83 4.54 3.33 -7.90
CA VAL A 83 3.23 3.84 -8.32
C VAL A 83 3.35 4.57 -9.67
N ILE A 84 4.39 5.36 -9.88
CA ILE A 84 4.67 5.99 -11.19
C ILE A 84 4.83 4.93 -12.28
N ALA A 85 5.54 3.82 -12.01
CA ALA A 85 5.72 2.75 -12.99
C ALA A 85 4.40 2.05 -13.34
N ILE A 86 3.51 1.84 -12.36
CA ILE A 86 2.16 1.33 -12.59
C ILE A 86 1.37 2.29 -13.49
N TYR A 87 1.36 3.60 -13.18
CA TYR A 87 0.65 4.61 -13.97
C TYR A 87 1.17 4.75 -15.40
N ARG A 88 2.48 4.51 -15.61
CA ARG A 88 3.11 4.54 -16.94
C ARG A 88 2.97 3.23 -17.70
N LEU A 89 2.26 2.24 -17.17
CA LEU A 89 2.11 0.91 -17.75
C LEU A 89 3.48 0.29 -18.11
N ASN A 90 4.44 0.39 -17.18
CA ASN A 90 5.79 -0.13 -17.35
C ASN A 90 6.04 -1.37 -16.49
N PRO A 91 5.51 -2.56 -16.87
CA PRO A 91 5.53 -3.76 -16.04
C PRO A 91 6.91 -4.34 -15.78
N SER A 92 7.88 -4.11 -16.68
CA SER A 92 9.25 -4.59 -16.48
C SER A 92 9.91 -3.99 -15.23
N TRP A 93 9.51 -2.78 -14.83
CA TRP A 93 10.03 -2.11 -13.63
C TRP A 93 9.67 -2.86 -12.34
N TYR A 94 8.47 -3.46 -12.30
CA TYR A 94 7.99 -4.26 -11.17
C TYR A 94 7.94 -5.75 -11.51
N ASN A 95 8.89 -6.21 -12.33
CA ASN A 95 9.11 -7.61 -12.67
C ASN A 95 7.87 -8.33 -13.23
N ASN A 96 7.04 -7.62 -13.99
CA ASN A 96 5.82 -8.11 -14.64
C ASN A 96 4.81 -8.75 -13.67
N ILE A 97 4.73 -8.25 -12.44
CA ILE A 97 3.76 -8.74 -11.46
C ILE A 97 2.35 -8.27 -11.84
N GLN A 98 1.51 -9.23 -12.22
CA GLN A 98 0.17 -8.95 -12.77
C GLN A 98 -0.72 -8.17 -11.80
N GLU A 99 -0.68 -8.47 -10.49
CA GLU A 99 -1.48 -7.75 -9.51
C GLU A 99 -1.19 -6.25 -9.46
N LEU A 100 0.06 -5.84 -9.71
CA LEU A 100 0.43 -4.43 -9.76
C LEU A 100 -0.05 -3.77 -11.06
N THR A 101 -0.05 -4.51 -12.18
CA THR A 101 -0.70 -4.08 -13.43
C THR A 101 -2.20 -3.90 -13.24
N ASP A 102 -2.88 -4.87 -12.61
CA ASP A 102 -4.33 -4.89 -12.40
C ASP A 102 -4.83 -3.82 -11.41
N SER A 103 -3.90 -3.24 -10.65
CA SER A 103 -4.14 -2.13 -9.72
C SER A 103 -4.24 -0.78 -10.43
N PHE A 104 -3.82 -0.68 -11.70
CA PHE A 104 -3.90 0.56 -12.48
C PHE A 104 -5.35 1.07 -12.55
N GLY A 105 -5.54 2.36 -12.21
CA GLY A 105 -6.86 3.00 -12.20
C GLY A 105 -7.75 2.66 -11.01
N LYS A 106 -7.35 1.72 -10.15
CA LYS A 106 -8.14 1.26 -8.98
C LYS A 106 -7.51 1.63 -7.64
N ILE A 107 -6.24 1.99 -7.64
CA ILE A 107 -5.47 2.39 -6.46
C ILE A 107 -4.91 3.80 -6.64
N THR A 108 -5.00 4.60 -5.59
CA THR A 108 -4.23 5.84 -5.42
C THR A 108 -3.37 5.71 -4.18
N VAL A 109 -2.10 6.12 -4.28
CA VAL A 109 -1.18 6.14 -3.14
C VAL A 109 -0.69 7.56 -2.92
N THR A 110 -0.78 8.07 -1.70
CA THR A 110 -0.43 9.44 -1.36
C THR A 110 0.49 9.48 -0.15
N VAL A 111 1.57 10.24 -0.23
CA VAL A 111 2.48 10.48 0.90
C VAL A 111 1.81 11.44 1.88
N LEU A 112 1.90 11.14 3.17
CA LEU A 112 1.49 12.03 4.23
C LEU A 112 2.64 12.98 4.58
N ASP A 113 2.30 14.22 4.89
CA ASP A 113 3.29 15.20 5.35
C ASP A 113 3.89 14.76 6.69
N ASP A 114 5.22 14.77 6.74
CA ASP A 114 6.03 14.36 7.88
C ASP A 114 6.42 15.57 8.77
N ALA A 115 6.18 16.81 8.33
CA ALA A 115 6.46 18.03 9.10
C ALA A 115 5.21 18.63 9.79
N GLY A 116 5.41 19.29 10.95
CA GLY A 116 4.45 20.26 11.52
C GLY A 116 3.24 19.72 12.29
N GLY A 117 2.98 18.42 12.27
CA GLY A 117 1.88 17.81 13.02
C GLY A 117 1.52 16.47 12.40
N ARG A 118 1.53 15.41 13.20
CA ARG A 118 1.26 14.05 12.73
C ARG A 118 -0.22 13.90 12.42
N ASN A 119 -0.64 14.42 11.27
CA ASN A 119 -2.00 14.23 10.77
C ASN A 119 -2.16 12.77 10.36
N TRP A 120 -2.82 12.00 11.22
CA TRP A 120 -3.24 10.64 10.93
C TRP A 120 -4.72 10.71 10.52
N PRO A 121 -5.03 10.57 9.22
CA PRO A 121 -6.41 10.52 8.82
C PRO A 121 -7.08 9.31 9.44
N ILE A 122 -8.23 9.55 10.04
CA ILE A 122 -9.10 8.50 10.55
C ILE A 122 -9.95 8.02 9.37
N PHE A 123 -9.83 6.75 9.03
CA PHE A 123 -10.64 6.13 7.97
C PHE A 123 -12.04 5.77 8.46
N PRO A 124 -13.03 5.72 7.56
CA PRO A 124 -14.34 5.19 7.91
C PRO A 124 -14.22 3.74 8.41
N THR A 125 -15.22 3.28 9.17
CA THR A 125 -15.29 1.90 9.60
C THR A 125 -15.37 0.97 8.39
N GLN A 126 -14.49 -0.02 8.34
CA GLN A 126 -14.35 -0.98 7.24
C GLN A 126 -13.86 -2.33 7.79
N ASP A 127 -14.11 -3.43 7.06
CA ASP A 127 -13.66 -4.77 7.47
C ASP A 127 -12.15 -4.93 7.27
N VAL A 128 -11.41 -4.85 8.38
CA VAL A 128 -9.95 -4.97 8.42
C VAL A 128 -9.43 -6.41 8.48
N SER A 129 -10.31 -7.41 8.41
CA SER A 129 -9.92 -8.82 8.49
C SER A 129 -8.97 -9.24 7.38
N LEU A 130 -8.03 -10.12 7.72
CA LEU A 130 -7.12 -10.81 6.78
C LEU A 130 -7.56 -12.24 6.45
N LYS A 131 -8.73 -12.70 6.92
CA LYS A 131 -9.14 -14.12 6.83
C LYS A 131 -9.18 -14.68 5.40
N ASP A 132 -9.40 -13.81 4.43
CA ASP A 132 -9.55 -14.10 3.00
C ASP A 132 -8.51 -13.34 2.15
N PHE A 133 -7.37 -13.00 2.77
CA PHE A 133 -6.22 -12.37 2.12
C PHE A 133 -5.26 -13.40 1.52
#